data_AF-A0A0L1IRS4-F1
#
_entry.id   AF-A0A0L1IRS4-F1
#
_cell.length_a   1.000
_cell.length_b   1.000
_cell.length_c   1.000
_cell.angle_alpha   90.00
_cell.angle_beta   90.00
_cell.angle_gamma   90.00
#
_symmetry.space_group_name_H-M   'P 1'
#
loop_
_entity.id
_entity.type
_entity.pdbx_description
1 polymer ?
#
loop_
_entity_poly.entity_id
_entity_poly.type
_entity_poly.pdbx_seq_one_letter_code
_entity_poly.pdbx_strand_id
1 'polypeptide(L)'
;MVVPITKKWESTRARIQVVQHDKVIQLIAFLNDFHHGKCMNFVLKGTDVYENFTRSGKFCIKLCDAKFALPKTGDDPMSSFICLDMPDFPSENDDISIGFDSEADRANLHAALPGSSREASRMSSLRR
;
A
#
# COMPACT_ATOMS: atom_id res chain seq x y z
N MET A 1 9.27 -5.78 -28.84
CA MET A 1 9.72 -5.99 -27.44
C MET A 1 8.45 -6.10 -26.60
N VAL A 2 8.08 -7.31 -26.18
CA VAL A 2 6.87 -7.54 -25.36
C VAL A 2 7.25 -7.21 -23.92
N VAL A 3 6.65 -6.16 -23.36
CA VAL A 3 6.81 -5.84 -21.94
C VAL A 3 6.22 -7.02 -21.16
N PRO A 4 6.97 -7.67 -20.25
CA PRO A 4 6.40 -8.72 -19.42
C PRO A 4 5.18 -8.16 -18.70
N ILE A 5 4.04 -8.84 -18.81
CA ILE A 5 2.87 -8.54 -17.98
C ILE A 5 3.31 -8.88 -16.56
N THR A 6 3.65 -7.86 -15.77
CA THR A 6 3.86 -8.03 -14.34
C THR A 6 2.56 -8.57 -13.77
N LYS A 7 2.66 -9.72 -13.11
CA LYS A 7 1.51 -10.40 -12.51
C LYS A 7 0.96 -9.47 -11.42
N LYS A 8 -0.19 -8.84 -11.69
CA LYS A 8 -0.87 -8.00 -10.70
C LYS A 8 -1.15 -8.84 -9.45
N TRP A 9 -0.63 -8.40 -8.31
CA TRP A 9 -0.95 -8.98 -7.01
C TRP A 9 -2.14 -8.24 -6.41
N GLU A 10 -3.13 -9.00 -5.94
CA GLU A 10 -4.34 -8.45 -5.36
C GLU A 10 -4.78 -9.37 -4.22
N SER A 11 -5.10 -8.76 -3.08
CA SER A 11 -5.81 -9.42 -1.98
C SER A 11 -7.14 -8.71 -1.82
N THR A 12 -8.23 -9.47 -1.78
CA THR A 12 -9.59 -8.93 -1.64
C THR A 12 -9.91 -8.53 -0.21
N ARG A 13 -9.20 -9.09 0.78
CA ARG A 13 -9.44 -8.85 2.21
C ARG A 13 -8.11 -8.59 2.90
N ALA A 14 -7.89 -7.35 3.30
CA ALA A 14 -6.71 -6.95 4.04
C ALA A 14 -7.12 -6.17 5.29
N ARG A 15 -6.37 -6.36 6.37
CA ARG A 15 -6.37 -5.46 7.53
C ARG A 15 -5.10 -4.62 7.45
N ILE A 16 -5.25 -3.31 7.44
CA ILE A 16 -4.13 -2.38 7.43
C ILE A 16 -4.10 -1.57 8.72
N GLN A 17 -2.91 -1.14 9.12
CA GLN A 17 -2.72 -0.21 10.22
C GLN A 17 -1.55 0.71 9.89
N VAL A 18 -1.69 2.00 10.20
CA VAL A 18 -0.55 2.91 10.25
C VAL A 18 -0.08 2.94 11.69
N VAL A 19 1.20 2.63 11.89
CA VAL A 19 1.84 2.57 13.20
C VAL A 19 3.05 3.51 13.21
N GLN A 20 3.32 4.07 14.37
CA GLN A 20 4.56 4.79 14.63
C GLN A 20 5.34 4.02 15.68
N HIS A 21 6.58 3.66 15.35
CA HIS A 21 7.54 3.09 16.29
C HIS A 21 8.78 3.98 16.27
N ASP A 22 9.11 4.57 17.42
CA ASP A 22 10.06 5.68 17.53
C ASP A 22 9.76 6.84 16.56
N LYS A 23 10.65 7.05 15.58
CA LYS A 23 10.55 8.08 14.54
C LYS A 23 10.12 7.51 13.19
N VAL A 24 9.89 6.20 13.10
CA VAL A 24 9.56 5.51 11.86
C VAL A 24 8.05 5.29 11.81
N ILE A 25 7.40 5.88 10.80
CA ILE A 25 5.99 5.63 10.51
C ILE A 25 5.93 4.52 9.47
N GLN A 26 5.07 3.52 9.70
CA GLN A 26 4.96 2.36 8.83
C GLN A 26 3.48 2.05 8.58
N LEU A 27 3.15 1.69 7.35
CA LEU A 27 1.90 0.99 7.05
C LEU A 27 2.18 -0.51 7.10
N ILE A 28 1.45 -1.21 7.95
CA ILE A 28 1.47 -2.67 7.99
C ILE A 28 0.17 -3.20 7.39
N ALA A 29 0.29 -4.23 6.57
CA ALA A 29 -0.82 -4.89 5.91
C ALA A 29 -0.80 -6.38 6.25
N PHE A 30 -1.89 -6.87 6.82
CA PHE A 30 -2.17 -8.29 7.00
C PHE A 30 -3.15 -8.72 5.91
N LEU A 31 -2.73 -9.68 5.10
CA LEU A 31 -3.39 -10.07 3.87
C LEU A 31 -4.07 -11.42 4.10
N ASN A 32 -5.40 -11.46 3.96
CA ASN A 32 -6.14 -12.71 4.03
C ASN A 32 -6.17 -13.37 2.66
N ASP A 33 -6.06 -14.70 2.64
CA ASP A 33 -6.15 -15.54 1.43
C ASP A 33 -5.19 -15.10 0.31
N PHE A 34 -4.05 -14.51 0.65
CA PHE A 34 -3.07 -14.03 -0.32
C PHE A 34 -1.96 -15.06 -0.54
N HIS A 35 -1.82 -15.55 -1.77
CA HIS A 35 -0.90 -16.64 -2.09
C HIS A 35 0.58 -16.27 -2.00
N HIS A 36 0.91 -14.98 -1.99
CA HIS A 36 2.29 -14.52 -1.97
C HIS A 36 2.79 -14.18 -0.55
N GLY A 37 1.94 -14.30 0.48
CA GLY A 37 2.35 -14.20 1.87
C GLY A 37 1.26 -13.64 2.78
N LYS A 38 1.58 -13.49 4.07
CA LYS A 38 0.56 -13.19 5.11
C LYS A 38 0.56 -11.73 5.54
N CYS A 39 1.71 -11.06 5.49
CA CYS A 39 1.83 -9.69 5.93
C CYS A 39 2.95 -8.95 5.20
N MET A 40 2.84 -7.62 5.14
CA MET A 40 3.80 -6.73 4.50
C MET A 40 3.92 -5.44 5.31
N ASN A 41 5.08 -4.80 5.26
CA ASN A 41 5.33 -3.49 5.83
C ASN A 41 5.82 -2.50 4.76
N PHE A 42 5.42 -1.24 4.92
CA PHE A 42 5.81 -0.13 4.06
C PHE A 42 6.27 0.99 4.97
N VAL A 43 7.54 1.37 4.89
CA VAL A 43 8.05 2.54 5.64
C VAL A 43 7.57 3.80 4.93
N LEU A 44 6.82 4.63 5.65
CA LEU A 44 6.24 5.86 5.13
C LEU A 44 7.11 7.07 5.49
N LYS A 45 7.30 7.96 4.54
CA LYS A 45 8.11 9.18 4.66
C LYS A 45 7.28 10.41 4.28
N GLY A 46 7.62 11.57 4.85
CA GLY A 46 6.94 12.83 4.51
C GLY A 46 7.10 13.27 3.05
N THR A 47 8.04 12.68 2.32
CA THR A 47 8.27 12.90 0.88
C THR A 47 7.43 12.00 -0.01
N ASP A 48 6.73 11.01 0.56
CA ASP A 48 5.93 10.07 -0.21
C ASP A 48 4.72 10.78 -0.82
N VAL A 49 4.31 10.29 -1.99
CA VAL A 49 3.21 10.85 -2.77
C VAL A 49 2.03 9.90 -2.73
N TYR A 50 0.87 10.46 -2.39
CA TYR A 50 -0.39 9.72 -2.38
C TYR A 50 -1.39 10.33 -3.34
N GLU A 51 -2.07 9.47 -4.10
CA GLU A 51 -3.13 9.84 -5.02
C GLU A 51 -4.46 9.24 -4.57
N ASN A 52 -5.49 10.08 -4.48
CA ASN A 52 -6.85 9.60 -4.28
C ASN A 52 -7.48 9.28 -5.63
N PHE A 53 -8.24 8.19 -5.72
CA PHE A 53 -9.00 7.86 -6.93
C PHE A 53 -10.20 6.98 -6.59
N THR A 54 -11.10 6.81 -7.55
CA THR A 54 -12.24 5.90 -7.44
C THR A 54 -12.14 4.83 -8.50
N ARG A 55 -12.36 3.56 -8.14
CA ARG A 55 -12.34 2.46 -9.09
C ARG A 55 -13.38 1.42 -8.71
N SER A 56 -14.25 1.05 -9.67
CA SER A 56 -15.27 0.01 -9.48
C SER A 56 -16.14 0.21 -8.23
N GLY A 57 -16.51 1.46 -7.94
CA GLY A 57 -17.33 1.82 -6.77
C GLY A 57 -16.57 1.83 -5.43
N LYS A 58 -15.26 1.58 -5.41
CA LYS A 58 -14.41 1.71 -4.22
C LYS A 58 -13.72 3.07 -4.17
N PHE A 59 -13.52 3.56 -2.95
CA PHE A 59 -12.73 4.75 -2.66
C PHE A 59 -11.29 4.32 -2.41
N CYS A 60 -10.35 4.77 -3.24
CA CYS A 60 -8.99 4.25 -3.22
C CYS A 60 -7.96 5.32 -2.88
N ILE A 61 -6.88 4.90 -2.22
CA ILE A 61 -5.62 5.63 -2.11
C ILE A 61 -4.55 4.81 -2.82
N LYS A 62 -3.74 5.48 -3.62
CA LYS A 62 -2.52 4.92 -4.19
C LYS A 62 -1.33 5.50 -3.45
N LEU A 63 -0.42 4.62 -3.00
CA LEU A 63 0.94 4.98 -2.60
C LEU A 63 1.81 4.90 -3.85
N CYS A 64 2.27 6.04 -4.34
CA CYS A 64 3.07 6.09 -5.56
C CYS A 64 4.53 5.71 -5.28
N ASP A 65 5.11 4.84 -6.11
CA ASP A 65 6.49 4.35 -5.95
C ASP A 65 6.78 3.83 -4.52
N ALA A 66 5.83 3.06 -3.96
CA ALA A 66 5.96 2.53 -2.61
C ALA A 66 7.12 1.54 -2.57
N LYS A 67 8.03 1.71 -1.61
CA LYS A 67 9.21 0.85 -1.43
C LYS A 67 8.92 -0.18 -0.35
N PHE A 68 9.11 -1.45 -0.67
CA PHE A 68 8.78 -2.55 0.24
C PHE A 68 9.70 -3.76 0.06
N ALA A 69 9.74 -4.59 1.09
CA ALA A 69 10.31 -5.92 1.01
C ALA A 69 9.24 -6.91 0.56
N LEU A 70 9.63 -7.90 -0.23
CA LEU A 70 8.70 -8.97 -0.62
C LEU A 70 8.22 -9.74 0.62
N PRO A 71 6.94 -10.12 0.67
CA PRO A 71 6.40 -10.91 1.76
C PRO A 71 7.15 -12.24 1.89
N LYS A 72 7.40 -12.66 3.12
CA LYS A 72 8.03 -13.95 3.42
C LYS A 72 7.05 -15.07 3.07
N THR A 73 7.45 -15.96 2.16
CA THR A 73 6.68 -17.16 1.78
C THR A 73 7.30 -18.38 2.45
N GLY A 74 6.51 -19.13 3.21
CA GLY A 74 6.97 -20.36 3.84
C GLY A 74 6.14 -20.78 5.05
N ASP A 75 6.34 -22.03 5.48
CA ASP A 75 5.68 -22.62 6.65
C ASP A 75 6.27 -22.15 7.98
N ASP A 76 7.31 -21.30 7.95
CA ASP A 76 7.85 -20.68 9.15
C ASP A 76 6.76 -19.82 9.81
N PRO A 77 6.39 -20.09 11.09
CA PRO A 77 5.47 -19.25 11.84
C PRO A 77 5.83 -17.76 11.80
N MET A 78 7.14 -17.44 11.73
CA MET A 78 7.64 -16.06 11.69
C MET A 78 7.23 -15.29 10.42
N SER A 79 6.84 -15.99 9.34
CA SER A 79 6.29 -15.37 8.12
C SER A 79 4.97 -14.62 8.34
N SER A 80 4.33 -14.83 9.49
CA SER A 80 3.06 -14.21 9.89
C SER A 80 3.25 -12.94 10.73
N PHE A 81 4.49 -12.55 11.02
CA PHE A 81 4.83 -11.43 11.90
C PHE A 81 5.64 -10.36 11.17
N ILE A 82 5.48 -9.12 11.61
CA ILE A 82 6.26 -7.96 11.16
C ILE A 82 7.10 -7.47 12.32
N CYS A 83 8.40 -7.26 12.08
CA CYS A 83 9.30 -6.60 13.03
C CYS A 83 9.22 -5.08 12.84
N LEU A 84 8.90 -4.34 13.91
CA LEU A 84 8.85 -2.88 13.88
C LEU A 84 10.20 -2.22 14.18
N ASP A 85 11.07 -2.92 14.93
CA ASP A 85 12.38 -2.42 15.36
C ASP A 85 13.39 -2.37 14.22
N MET A 86 13.36 -3.39 13.36
CA MET A 86 14.26 -3.52 12.20
C MET A 86 13.42 -3.79 10.96
N PRO A 87 12.87 -2.73 10.32
CA PRO A 87 12.16 -2.88 9.06
C PRO A 87 13.04 -3.56 8.01
N ASP A 88 12.49 -4.54 7.31
CA ASP A 88 13.20 -5.21 6.21
C ASP A 88 13.59 -4.17 5.14
N PHE A 89 14.80 -4.29 4.59
CA PHE A 89 15.29 -3.37 3.58
C PHE A 89 14.45 -3.50 2.30
N PRO A 90 13.92 -2.40 1.73
CA PRO A 90 13.09 -2.48 0.55
C PRO A 90 13.92 -2.92 -0.66
N SER A 91 13.53 -4.04 -1.27
CA SER A 91 14.13 -4.57 -2.49
C SER A 91 13.31 -4.25 -3.74
N GLU A 92 12.03 -3.91 -3.55
CA GLU A 92 11.06 -3.66 -4.62
C GLU A 92 10.47 -2.26 -4.50
N ASN A 93 9.95 -1.75 -5.63
CA ASN A 93 9.18 -0.52 -5.69
C ASN A 93 8.05 -0.65 -6.72
N ASP A 94 6.82 -0.30 -6.33
CA ASP A 94 5.66 -0.31 -7.23
C ASP A 94 4.54 0.60 -6.69
N ASP A 95 3.56 0.91 -7.53
CA ASP A 95 2.34 1.61 -7.14
C ASP A 95 1.40 0.67 -6.37
N ILE A 96 1.12 0.99 -5.11
CA ILE A 96 0.23 0.18 -4.26
C ILE A 96 -1.11 0.87 -4.12
N SER A 97 -2.18 0.19 -4.53
CA SER A 97 -3.55 0.70 -4.40
C SER A 97 -4.29 0.01 -3.26
N ILE A 98 -4.86 0.81 -2.35
CA ILE A 98 -5.69 0.36 -1.24
C ILE A 98 -7.12 0.87 -1.49
N GLY A 99 -8.07 -0.05 -1.57
CA GLY A 99 -9.49 0.26 -1.82
C GLY A 99 -10.35 0.09 -0.57
N PHE A 100 -11.29 1.02 -0.38
CA PHE A 100 -12.23 1.05 0.72
C PHE A 100 -13.68 1.08 0.22
N ASP A 101 -14.56 0.52 1.04
CA ASP A 101 -16.00 0.49 0.78
C ASP A 101 -16.66 1.83 1.15
N SER A 102 -16.09 2.54 2.13
CA SER A 102 -16.57 3.84 2.56
C SER A 102 -15.54 4.94 2.30
N GLU A 103 -16.02 6.13 1.95
CA GLU A 103 -15.16 7.30 1.81
C GLU A 103 -14.56 7.71 3.17
N ALA A 104 -15.31 7.51 4.25
CA ALA A 104 -14.86 7.81 5.61
C ALA A 104 -13.62 6.99 5.99
N ASP A 105 -13.59 5.68 5.66
CA ASP A 105 -12.42 4.84 5.94
C ASP A 105 -11.20 5.26 5.12
N ARG A 106 -11.40 5.62 3.85
CA ARG A 106 -10.34 6.21 3.03
C ARG A 106 -9.81 7.50 3.65
N ALA A 107 -10.71 8.40 4.08
CA ALA A 107 -10.33 9.66 4.70
C ALA A 107 -9.58 9.47 6.02
N ASN A 108 -9.98 8.49 6.83
CA ASN A 108 -9.29 8.11 8.07
C ASN A 108 -7.87 7.61 7.80
N LEU A 109 -7.67 6.74 6.79
CA LEU A 109 -6.32 6.34 6.40
C LEU A 109 -5.52 7.56 5.94
N HIS A 110 -6.09 8.37 5.05
CA HIS A 110 -5.42 9.53 4.48
C HIS A 110 -4.94 10.52 5.55
N ALA A 111 -5.75 10.76 6.58
CA ALA A 111 -5.39 11.63 7.70
C ALA A 111 -4.23 11.09 8.56
N ALA A 112 -3.99 9.77 8.52
CA ALA A 112 -2.90 9.13 9.25
C ALA A 112 -1.59 9.02 8.44
N LEU A 113 -1.62 9.25 7.12
CA LEU A 113 -0.44 9.14 6.26
C LEU A 113 0.48 10.36 6.43
N PRO A 114 1.80 10.16 6.54
CA PRO A 114 2.75 11.27 6.57
C PRO A 114 3.01 11.78 5.15
N GLY A 115 2.92 13.10 4.94
CA GLY A 115 3.28 13.74 3.66
C GLY A 115 2.15 14.57 3.07
N SER A 116 2.37 15.10 1.85
CA SER A 116 1.40 15.94 1.15
C SER A 116 0.55 15.12 0.20
N SER A 117 -0.77 15.22 0.32
CA SER A 117 -1.68 14.64 -0.66
C SER A 117 -1.77 15.49 -1.91
N ARG A 118 -1.60 14.88 -3.08
CA ARG A 118 -2.01 15.52 -4.34
C ARG A 118 -3.44 15.10 -4.65
N GLU A 119 -4.29 16.07 -4.94
CA GLU A 119 -5.62 15.77 -5.46
C GLU A 119 -5.50 14.96 -6.75
N ALA A 120 -6.46 14.06 -6.97
CA ALA A 120 -6.52 13.28 -8.19
C ALA A 120 -6.42 14.21 -9.40
N SER A 121 -5.41 14.00 -10.25
CA SER A 121 -5.30 14.65 -11.54
C SER A 121 -6.57 14.33 -12.33
N ARG A 122 -7.56 15.23 -12.31
CA ARG A 122 -8.70 15.17 -13.22
C ARG A 122 -8.13 15.48 -14.60
N MET A 123 -7.60 14.47 -15.30
CA MET A 123 -7.40 14.59 -16.74
C MET A 123 -8.78 14.80 -17.35
N SER A 124 -9.14 16.07 -17.54
CA SER A 124 -10.22 16.47 -18.42
C SER A 124 -9.95 15.78 -19.75
N SER A 125 -10.84 14.88 -20.15
CA SER A 125 -10.80 14.27 -21.47
C SER A 125 -10.81 15.40 -22.49
N LEU A 126 -9.66 15.68 -23.09
CA LEU A 126 -9.56 16.48 -24.31
C LEU A 126 -10.19 15.64 -25.43
N ARG A 127 -11.52 15.65 -25.49
CA ARG A 127 -12.24 15.31 -26.71
C ARG A 127 -11.93 16.42 -27.70
N ARG A 128 -11.17 16.07 -28.72
CA ARG A 128 -10.99 16.87 -29.93
C ARG A 128 -11.94 16.35 -31.00
#